data_AF-A5TSX5-F1
#
_entry.id   AF-A5TSX5-F1
#
_cell.length_a   1.000
_cell.length_b   1.000
_cell.length_c   1.000
_cell.angle_alpha   90.00
_cell.angle_beta   90.00
_cell.angle_gamma   90.00
#
_symmetry.space_group_name_H-M   'P 1'
#
loop_
_entity.id
_entity.type
_entity.pdbx_description
1 polymer ?
#
loop_
_entity_poly.entity_id
_entity_poly.type
_entity_poly.pdbx_seq_one_letter_code
_entity_poly.pdbx_strand_id
1 'polypeptide(L)'
;MKKKEIELKKFEDEYMIKVKGGKYKPSFANELKEVFDIEVCKYPTTQKMWLEVMENNPSEFKGDNRPVETVSWWEALEYCNRLSEKYGLESVYELSKSSEGTLMIKELGRKIVSPDKANFKNTEGFRLPTEVEWEWFASGGQKAIEQGTFKYIYSGSNNIDEVAWYYENIGKFDDASTQDVGLKSQIN
;
A
#
# COMPACT_ATOMS: atom_id res chain seq x y z
N MET A 1 21.35 -6.99 13.83
CA MET A 1 21.42 -6.28 12.54
C MET A 1 21.32 -7.24 11.38
N LYS A 2 22.35 -8.03 11.05
CA LYS A 2 22.35 -8.95 9.90
C LYS A 2 21.12 -9.87 9.73
N LYS A 3 20.55 -10.42 10.82
CA LYS A 3 19.36 -11.28 10.72
C LYS A 3 18.11 -10.51 10.25
N LYS A 4 17.86 -9.32 10.82
CA LYS A 4 16.71 -8.48 10.44
C LYS A 4 16.82 -7.97 9.01
N GLU A 5 18.03 -7.62 8.57
CA GLU A 5 18.31 -7.23 7.17
C GLU A 5 17.99 -8.37 6.19
N ILE A 6 18.36 -9.61 6.54
CA ILE A 6 18.04 -10.79 5.71
C ILE A 6 16.53 -11.06 5.68
N GLU A 7 15.84 -10.91 6.82
CA GLU A 7 14.38 -11.11 6.91
C GLU A 7 13.62 -10.01 6.16
N LEU A 8 14.05 -8.75 6.27
CA LEU A 8 13.53 -7.63 5.49
C LEU A 8 13.70 -7.91 4.01
N LYS A 9 14.90 -8.33 3.59
CA LYS A 9 15.16 -8.59 2.18
C LYS A 9 14.26 -9.69 1.60
N LYS A 10 14.03 -10.76 2.38
CA LYS A 10 13.08 -11.82 2.00
C LYS A 10 11.66 -11.27 1.86
N PHE A 11 11.23 -10.44 2.81
CA PHE A 11 9.92 -9.80 2.77
C PHE A 11 9.77 -8.91 1.53
N GLU A 12 10.77 -8.06 1.24
CA GLU A 12 10.80 -7.22 0.05
C GLU A 12 10.71 -8.04 -1.24
N ASP A 13 11.53 -9.08 -1.37
CA ASP A 13 11.55 -9.93 -2.57
C ASP A 13 10.21 -10.66 -2.78
N GLU A 14 9.57 -11.09 -1.69
CA GLU A 14 8.30 -11.82 -1.71
C GLU A 14 7.10 -10.87 -1.97
N TYR A 15 7.01 -9.76 -1.25
CA TYR A 15 5.79 -8.95 -1.18
C TYR A 15 5.88 -7.59 -1.87
N MET A 16 7.07 -7.06 -2.15
CA MET A 16 7.24 -5.69 -2.66
C MET A 16 7.66 -5.67 -4.12
N ILE A 17 7.24 -4.62 -4.84
CA ILE A 17 7.70 -4.31 -6.18
C ILE A 17 8.25 -2.90 -6.24
N LYS A 18 9.38 -2.73 -6.95
CA LYS A 18 9.98 -1.43 -7.22
C LYS A 18 9.21 -0.72 -8.31
N VAL A 19 8.71 0.47 -8.00
CA VAL A 19 8.02 1.35 -8.93
C VAL A 19 8.93 2.55 -9.18
N LYS A 20 9.32 2.72 -10.44
CA LYS A 20 10.07 3.90 -10.87
C LYS A 20 9.18 5.13 -10.74
N GLY A 21 9.73 6.18 -10.13
CA GLY A 21 9.12 7.49 -10.04
C GLY A 21 9.02 8.17 -11.40
N GLY A 22 8.34 9.31 -11.42
CA GLY A 22 8.11 10.09 -12.62
C GLY A 22 7.22 11.29 -12.35
N LYS A 23 6.75 11.91 -13.43
CA LYS A 23 5.88 13.09 -13.36
C LYS A 23 4.60 12.82 -14.13
N TYR A 24 3.47 13.16 -13.53
CA TYR A 24 2.17 13.10 -14.18
C TYR A 24 1.25 14.17 -13.61
N LYS A 25 0.12 14.38 -14.28
CA LYS A 25 -0.96 15.22 -13.78
C LYS A 25 -2.03 14.30 -13.16
N PRO A 26 -2.17 14.26 -11.83
CA PRO A 26 -3.19 13.42 -11.19
C PRO A 26 -4.60 13.83 -11.58
N SER A 27 -5.55 12.90 -11.54
CA SER A 27 -6.96 13.13 -11.89
C SER A 27 -7.63 14.18 -11.00
N PHE A 28 -7.18 14.29 -9.74
CA PHE A 28 -7.69 15.20 -8.71
C PHE A 28 -6.92 16.53 -8.64
N ALA A 29 -5.92 16.77 -9.49
CA ALA A 29 -5.09 17.96 -9.45
C ALA A 29 -4.94 18.64 -10.82
N ASN A 30 -4.79 19.97 -10.82
CA ASN A 30 -4.63 20.73 -12.06
C ASN A 30 -3.18 20.87 -12.54
N GLU A 31 -2.22 20.39 -11.76
CA GLU A 31 -0.79 20.58 -11.93
C GLU A 31 -0.03 19.26 -11.95
N LEU A 32 1.18 19.28 -12.54
CA LEU A 32 2.08 18.13 -12.53
C LEU A 32 2.57 17.86 -11.11
N LYS A 33 2.52 16.60 -10.70
CA LYS A 33 3.10 16.08 -9.46
C LYS A 33 4.24 15.12 -9.79
N GLU A 34 5.19 15.05 -8.88
CA GLU A 34 6.35 14.16 -8.98
C GLU A 34 6.23 13.05 -7.94
N VAL A 35 6.44 11.82 -8.39
CA VAL A 35 6.58 10.63 -7.55
C VAL A 35 8.04 10.19 -7.64
N PHE A 36 8.65 9.84 -6.51
CA PHE A 36 10.01 9.30 -6.49
C PHE A 36 10.00 7.77 -6.62
N ASP A 37 11.17 7.17 -6.78
CA ASP A 37 11.27 5.70 -6.79
C ASP A 37 10.82 5.15 -5.43
N ILE A 38 9.83 4.26 -5.42
CA ILE A 38 9.31 3.65 -4.20
C ILE A 38 9.21 2.13 -4.35
N GLU A 39 9.10 1.43 -3.24
CA GLU A 39 8.61 0.06 -3.20
C GLU A 39 7.17 0.05 -2.70
N VAL A 40 6.31 -0.74 -3.36
CA VAL A 40 4.89 -0.90 -3.00
C VAL A 40 4.57 -2.39 -2.86
N CYS A 41 3.66 -2.74 -1.95
CA CYS A 41 3.17 -4.10 -1.86
C CYS A 41 2.53 -4.52 -3.20
N LYS A 42 2.87 -5.72 -3.70
CA LYS A 42 2.31 -6.31 -4.93
C LYS A 42 0.79 -6.53 -4.84
N TYR A 43 0.31 -6.70 -3.61
CA TYR A 43 -1.06 -7.01 -3.26
C TYR A 43 -1.49 -6.19 -2.04
N PRO A 44 -2.80 -5.99 -1.81
CA PRO A 44 -3.30 -5.57 -0.52
C PRO A 44 -2.74 -6.48 0.60
N THR A 45 -2.48 -5.91 1.77
CA THR A 45 -2.02 -6.67 2.94
C THR A 45 -2.97 -7.84 3.22
N THR A 46 -2.43 -9.06 3.26
CA THR A 46 -3.24 -10.25 3.49
C THR A 46 -3.53 -10.45 4.99
N GLN A 47 -4.54 -11.26 5.31
CA GLN A 47 -4.86 -11.63 6.69
C GLN A 47 -3.69 -12.33 7.38
N LYS A 48 -2.94 -13.16 6.66
CA LYS A 48 -1.72 -13.78 7.19
C LYS A 48 -0.66 -12.73 7.56
N MET A 49 -0.38 -11.80 6.65
CA MET A 49 0.58 -10.71 6.92
C MET A 49 0.16 -9.84 8.09
N TRP A 50 -1.14 -9.56 8.21
CA TRP A 50 -1.71 -8.81 9.32
C TRP A 50 -1.55 -9.56 10.64
N LEU A 51 -1.97 -10.84 10.70
CA LEU A 51 -1.92 -11.67 11.90
C LEU A 51 -0.48 -11.81 12.43
N GLU A 52 0.51 -11.94 11.55
CA GLU A 52 1.93 -12.02 11.92
C GLU A 52 2.51 -10.75 12.56
N VAL A 53 1.80 -9.61 12.51
CA VAL A 53 2.27 -8.30 12.98
C VAL A 53 1.36 -7.74 14.08
N MET A 54 0.06 -7.90 13.92
CA MET A 54 -0.97 -7.35 14.81
C MET A 54 -1.50 -8.37 15.81
N GLU A 55 -1.17 -9.65 15.62
CA GLU A 55 -1.53 -10.76 16.52
C GLU A 55 -3.04 -10.97 16.70
N ASN A 56 -3.85 -10.40 15.79
CA ASN A 56 -5.28 -10.60 15.69
C ASN A 56 -5.70 -10.72 14.21
N ASN A 57 -6.97 -11.06 13.94
CA ASN A 57 -7.53 -11.02 12.59
C ASN A 57 -8.99 -10.51 12.67
N PRO A 58 -9.22 -9.22 12.40
CA PRO A 58 -10.56 -8.63 12.52
C PRO A 58 -11.50 -9.03 11.37
N SER A 59 -10.97 -9.46 10.22
CA SER A 59 -11.71 -9.67 8.98
C SER A 59 -12.95 -10.56 9.11
N GLU A 60 -14.08 -10.15 8.57
CA GLU A 60 -15.29 -10.97 8.43
C GLU A 60 -15.05 -12.15 7.49
N PHE A 61 -14.43 -11.93 6.32
CA PHE A 61 -14.24 -12.97 5.30
C PHE A 61 -12.91 -13.70 5.49
N LYS A 62 -12.91 -14.80 6.24
CA LYS A 62 -11.66 -15.50 6.62
C LYS A 62 -10.93 -16.18 5.45
N GLY A 63 -9.60 -15.99 5.40
CA GLY A 63 -8.67 -16.73 4.55
C GLY A 63 -7.28 -16.10 4.54
N ASP A 64 -6.23 -16.90 4.70
CA ASP A 64 -4.84 -16.41 4.89
C ASP A 64 -4.37 -15.46 3.78
N ASN A 65 -4.71 -15.76 2.52
CA ASN A 65 -4.31 -14.99 1.34
C ASN A 65 -5.35 -13.93 0.93
N ARG A 66 -6.44 -13.78 1.68
CA ARG A 66 -7.42 -12.73 1.44
C ARG A 66 -6.91 -11.42 1.99
N PRO A 67 -7.32 -10.28 1.42
CA PRO A 67 -7.02 -8.98 2.01
C PRO A 67 -7.58 -8.93 3.44
N VAL A 68 -6.84 -8.32 4.35
CA VAL A 68 -7.39 -7.94 5.64
C VAL A 68 -8.42 -6.83 5.43
N GLU A 69 -9.59 -7.00 6.01
CA GLU A 69 -10.65 -5.99 6.06
C GLU A 69 -11.23 -5.87 7.48
N THR A 70 -12.19 -4.96 7.68
CA THR A 70 -12.68 -4.44 8.99
C THR A 70 -11.62 -3.75 9.87
N VAL A 71 -10.60 -3.18 9.24
CA VAL A 71 -9.57 -2.38 9.93
C VAL A 71 -9.85 -0.89 9.78
N SER A 72 -9.63 -0.13 10.85
CA SER A 72 -9.65 1.32 10.81
C SER A 72 -8.38 1.89 10.18
N TRP A 73 -8.45 3.14 9.75
CA TRP A 73 -7.28 3.84 9.22
C TRP A 73 -6.14 3.91 10.25
N TRP A 74 -6.45 4.17 11.52
CA TRP A 74 -5.45 4.23 12.59
C TRP A 74 -4.75 2.89 12.82
N GLU A 75 -5.48 1.77 12.76
CA GLU A 75 -4.88 0.43 12.87
C GLU A 75 -3.98 0.13 11.66
N ALA A 76 -4.31 0.62 10.46
CA ALA A 76 -3.42 0.49 9.31
C ALA A 76 -2.11 1.28 9.47
N LEU A 77 -2.14 2.46 10.09
CA LEU A 77 -0.93 3.22 10.43
C LEU A 77 -0.10 2.50 11.50
N GLU A 78 -0.77 1.93 12.50
CA GLU A 78 -0.12 1.12 13.54
C GLU A 78 0.55 -0.12 12.94
N TYR A 79 -0.13 -0.84 12.04
CA TYR A 79 0.42 -1.96 11.29
C TYR A 79 1.71 -1.57 10.58
N CYS A 80 1.72 -0.44 9.87
CA CYS A 80 2.91 0.07 9.18
C CYS A 80 4.08 0.32 10.15
N ASN A 81 3.81 0.93 11.31
CA ASN A 81 4.82 1.16 12.33
C ASN A 81 5.35 -0.16 12.90
N ARG A 82 4.48 -1.09 13.28
CA ARG A 82 4.88 -2.41 13.82
C ARG A 82 5.64 -3.25 12.80
N LEU A 83 5.27 -3.20 11.53
CA LEU A 83 5.98 -3.85 10.43
C LEU A 83 7.40 -3.25 10.28
N SER A 84 7.53 -1.93 10.39
CA SER A 84 8.83 -1.24 10.38
C SER A 84 9.71 -1.71 11.53
N GLU A 85 9.16 -1.75 12.74
CA GLU A 85 9.88 -2.19 13.96
C GLU A 85 10.30 -3.67 13.91
N LYS A 86 9.43 -4.54 13.37
CA LYS A 86 9.72 -5.97 13.13
C LYS A 86 11.03 -6.11 12.34
N TYR A 87 11.18 -5.34 11.27
CA TYR A 87 12.38 -5.36 10.43
C TYR A 87 13.50 -4.39 10.85
N GLY A 88 13.28 -3.60 11.90
CA GLY A 88 14.30 -2.72 12.48
C GLY A 88 14.47 -1.38 11.76
N LEU A 89 13.43 -0.91 11.07
CA LEU A 89 13.33 0.40 10.44
C LEU A 89 12.69 1.41 11.42
N GLU A 90 13.00 2.71 11.28
CA GLU A 90 12.28 3.78 11.99
C GLU A 90 10.80 3.84 11.57
N SER A 91 9.89 3.97 12.56
CA SER A 91 8.46 4.16 12.31
C SER A 91 8.18 5.50 11.63
N VAL A 92 7.24 5.49 10.68
CA VAL A 92 6.87 6.71 9.90
C VAL A 92 5.86 7.57 10.64
N TYR A 93 5.01 6.98 11.48
CA TYR A 93 3.92 7.71 12.12
C TYR A 93 4.20 7.97 13.60
N GLU A 94 3.89 9.18 14.05
CA GLU A 94 3.75 9.54 15.47
C GLU A 94 2.26 9.51 15.83
N LEU A 95 1.89 8.47 16.59
CA LEU A 95 0.50 8.11 16.88
C LEU A 95 0.09 8.42 18.33
N SER A 96 0.92 9.09 19.13
CA SER A 96 0.60 9.45 20.53
C SER A 96 -0.66 10.29 20.70
N LYS A 97 -1.12 10.97 19.65
CA LYS A 97 -2.34 11.79 19.62
C LYS A 97 -3.44 11.26 18.70
N SER A 98 -3.39 9.96 18.38
CA SER A 98 -4.41 9.32 17.53
C SER A 98 -5.81 9.38 18.13
N SER A 99 -5.95 9.29 19.45
CA SER A 99 -7.21 9.45 20.18
C SER A 99 -7.79 10.86 20.09
N GLU A 100 -6.94 11.87 19.86
CA GLU A 100 -7.32 13.26 19.59
C GLU A 100 -7.54 13.50 18.09
N GLY A 101 -7.42 12.48 17.24
CA GLY A 101 -7.55 12.58 15.79
C GLY A 101 -6.37 13.25 15.10
N THR A 102 -5.22 13.38 15.77
CA THR A 102 -4.05 14.09 15.23
C THR A 102 -2.98 13.12 14.74
N LEU A 103 -2.69 13.14 13.44
CA LEU A 103 -1.58 12.40 12.84
C LEU A 103 -0.36 13.32 12.69
N MET A 104 0.80 12.83 13.08
CA MET A 104 2.10 13.45 12.79
C MET A 104 3.03 12.43 12.11
N ILE A 105 3.95 12.92 11.29
CA ILE A 105 4.94 12.12 10.54
C ILE A 105 6.31 12.27 11.19
N LYS A 106 6.99 11.14 11.39
CA LYS A 106 8.39 11.05 11.82
C LYS A 106 9.27 10.97 10.58
N GLU A 107 10.02 12.03 10.32
CA GLU A 107 11.14 12.02 9.37
C GLU A 107 12.42 11.55 10.09
N LEU A 108 13.35 11.01 9.31
CA LEU A 108 14.70 10.66 9.75
C LEU A 108 15.37 11.84 10.48
N GLY A 109 16.15 11.52 11.51
CA GLY A 109 16.74 12.52 12.40
C GLY A 109 15.76 13.03 13.47
N ARG A 110 14.67 12.30 13.72
CA ARG A 110 13.66 12.57 14.77
C ARG A 110 12.89 13.88 14.58
N LYS A 111 12.75 14.33 13.33
CA LYS A 111 11.94 15.51 13.00
C LYS A 111 10.47 15.07 12.91
N ILE A 112 9.60 15.70 13.70
CA ILE A 112 8.17 15.41 13.71
C ILE A 112 7.43 16.58 13.06
N VAL A 113 6.66 16.30 12.02
CA VAL A 113 5.94 17.32 11.23
C VAL A 113 4.52 16.88 10.90
N SER A 114 3.66 17.85 10.58
CA SER A 114 2.31 17.56 10.08
C SER A 114 2.38 16.94 8.67
N PRO A 115 1.40 16.10 8.28
CA PRO A 115 1.44 15.40 6.98
C PRO A 115 1.59 16.31 5.76
N ASP A 116 1.03 17.53 5.79
CA ASP A 116 1.13 18.53 4.72
C ASP A 116 2.56 19.09 4.52
N LYS A 117 3.43 18.94 5.51
CA LYS A 117 4.83 19.41 5.49
C LYS A 117 5.85 18.27 5.45
N ALA A 118 5.39 17.03 5.51
CA ALA A 118 6.25 15.87 5.57
C ALA A 118 6.96 15.65 4.25
N ASN A 119 8.27 15.40 4.31
CA ASN A 119 9.03 14.88 3.19
C ASN A 119 9.18 13.36 3.34
N PHE A 120 8.32 12.58 2.67
CA PHE A 120 8.39 11.11 2.70
C PHE A 120 9.66 10.52 2.06
N LYS A 121 10.48 11.31 1.35
CA LYS A 121 11.84 10.87 0.96
C LYS A 121 12.78 10.74 2.17
N ASN A 122 12.44 11.38 3.29
CA ASN A 122 13.16 11.31 4.55
C ASN A 122 12.52 10.28 5.50
N THR A 123 11.99 9.18 4.98
CA THR A 123 11.44 8.07 5.77
C THR A 123 11.97 6.75 5.23
N GLU A 124 12.19 5.77 6.10
CA GLU A 124 12.66 4.43 5.69
C GLU A 124 11.67 3.30 6.03
N GLY A 125 10.74 3.54 6.97
CA GLY A 125 9.74 2.56 7.36
C GLY A 125 8.60 2.38 6.36
N PHE A 126 7.82 1.33 6.60
CA PHE A 126 6.57 1.09 5.88
C PHE A 126 5.55 2.18 6.21
N ARG A 127 4.73 2.51 5.22
CA ARG A 127 3.67 3.51 5.32
C ARG A 127 2.59 3.26 4.29
N LEU A 128 1.43 3.86 4.51
CA LEU A 128 0.44 4.01 3.45
C LEU A 128 0.99 4.92 2.34
N PRO A 129 0.64 4.64 1.07
CA PRO A 129 0.92 5.54 -0.03
C PRO A 129 0.11 6.83 0.11
N THR A 130 0.66 7.93 -0.37
CA THR A 130 -0.12 9.15 -0.63
C THR A 130 -1.06 8.92 -1.80
N GLU A 131 -2.10 9.75 -1.96
CA GLU A 131 -3.03 9.66 -3.09
C GLU A 131 -2.32 9.83 -4.44
N VAL A 132 -1.29 10.68 -4.49
CA VAL A 132 -0.44 10.90 -5.67
C VAL A 132 0.38 9.64 -6.00
N GLU A 133 0.94 8.98 -5.00
CA GLU A 133 1.65 7.71 -5.24
C GLU A 133 0.68 6.62 -5.67
N TRP A 134 -0.50 6.55 -5.03
CA TRP A 134 -1.50 5.53 -5.29
C TRP A 134 -2.02 5.56 -6.70
N GLU A 135 -2.44 6.72 -7.20
CA GLU A 135 -2.88 6.84 -8.59
C GLU A 135 -1.73 6.54 -9.57
N TRP A 136 -0.49 6.98 -9.27
CA TRP A 136 0.67 6.72 -10.14
C TRP A 136 0.90 5.23 -10.37
N PHE A 137 0.97 4.41 -9.31
CA PHE A 137 1.20 2.97 -9.51
C PHE A 137 -0.06 2.21 -9.93
N ALA A 138 -1.26 2.67 -9.55
CA ALA A 138 -2.51 2.09 -10.07
C ALA A 138 -2.64 2.28 -11.59
N SER A 139 -2.12 3.39 -12.12
CA SER A 139 -2.00 3.65 -13.56
C SER A 139 -0.82 2.93 -14.22
N GLY A 140 -0.04 2.10 -13.49
CA GLY A 140 1.12 1.36 -14.00
C GLY A 140 2.41 2.20 -14.13
N GLY A 141 2.41 3.41 -13.57
CA GLY A 141 3.58 4.28 -13.44
C GLY A 141 4.28 4.59 -14.76
N GLN A 142 5.61 4.76 -14.68
CA GLN A 142 6.44 5.13 -15.83
C GLN A 142 6.34 4.14 -16.99
N LYS A 143 6.24 2.84 -16.69
CA LYS A 143 6.13 1.78 -17.70
C LYS A 143 4.84 1.91 -18.52
N ALA A 144 3.73 2.23 -17.88
CA ALA A 144 2.46 2.43 -18.57
C ALA A 144 2.43 3.71 -19.40
N ILE A 145 3.18 4.75 -19.02
CA ILE A 145 3.38 5.93 -19.88
C ILE A 145 4.12 5.53 -21.16
N GLU A 146 5.21 4.77 -21.03
CA GLU A 146 6.02 4.31 -22.16
C GLU A 146 5.24 3.38 -23.10
N GLN A 147 4.31 2.60 -22.55
CA GLN A 147 3.45 1.68 -23.31
C GLN A 147 2.15 2.32 -23.81
N GLY A 148 1.84 3.56 -23.41
CA GLY A 148 0.58 4.24 -23.75
C GLY A 148 -0.66 3.69 -23.03
N THR A 149 -0.49 2.94 -21.93
CA THR A 149 -1.55 2.29 -21.16
C THR A 149 -1.94 3.03 -19.87
N PHE A 150 -1.25 4.13 -19.55
CA PHE A 150 -1.46 4.92 -18.33
C PHE A 150 -2.91 5.43 -18.12
N LYS A 151 -3.68 5.53 -19.21
CA LYS A 151 -5.07 6.03 -19.22
C LYS A 151 -6.14 4.93 -19.28
N TYR A 152 -5.77 3.68 -19.00
CA TYR A 152 -6.77 2.64 -18.86
C TYR A 152 -7.78 2.99 -17.76
N ILE A 153 -9.03 2.60 -17.99
CA ILE A 153 -10.14 2.88 -17.06
C ILE A 153 -9.91 2.17 -15.72
N TYR A 154 -9.33 0.97 -15.76
CA TYR A 154 -8.95 0.17 -14.60
C TYR A 154 -7.46 -0.09 -14.60
N SER A 155 -6.92 -0.45 -13.44
CA SER A 155 -5.49 -0.77 -13.30
C SER A 155 -5.13 -1.96 -14.20
N GLY A 156 -4.38 -1.67 -15.28
CA GLY A 156 -3.90 -2.68 -16.22
C GLY A 156 -4.84 -3.05 -17.37
N SER A 157 -6.12 -2.63 -17.39
CA SER A 157 -7.03 -2.93 -18.51
C SER A 157 -8.20 -1.94 -18.63
N ASN A 158 -8.79 -1.85 -19.81
CA ASN A 158 -10.11 -1.21 -20.00
C ASN A 158 -11.27 -2.16 -19.70
N ASN A 159 -11.00 -3.46 -19.48
CA ASN A 159 -11.97 -4.47 -19.16
C ASN A 159 -11.87 -4.83 -17.66
N ILE A 160 -12.88 -4.47 -16.86
CA ILE A 160 -12.90 -4.67 -15.41
C ILE A 160 -12.77 -6.16 -15.03
N ASP A 161 -13.32 -7.07 -15.83
CA ASP A 161 -13.33 -8.50 -15.54
C ASP A 161 -11.93 -9.12 -15.57
N GLU A 162 -10.98 -8.52 -16.29
CA GLU A 162 -9.60 -9.01 -16.37
C GLU A 162 -8.80 -8.71 -15.11
N VAL A 163 -9.15 -7.64 -14.40
CA VAL A 163 -8.26 -7.00 -13.42
C VAL A 163 -8.87 -6.80 -12.03
N ALA A 164 -10.19 -6.90 -11.88
CA ALA A 164 -10.85 -6.64 -10.61
C ALA A 164 -11.88 -7.71 -10.21
N TRP A 165 -11.97 -7.91 -8.90
CA TRP A 165 -13.13 -8.53 -8.26
C TRP A 165 -14.10 -7.43 -7.85
N TYR A 166 -15.34 -7.52 -8.29
CA TYR A 166 -16.38 -6.55 -8.00
C TYR A 166 -17.74 -7.26 -7.91
N TYR A 167 -18.76 -6.54 -7.47
CA TYR A 167 -20.07 -7.11 -7.10
C TYR A 167 -20.66 -8.09 -8.14
N GLU A 168 -20.53 -7.82 -9.44
CA GLU A 168 -21.14 -8.67 -10.47
C GLU A 168 -20.36 -9.96 -10.75
N ASN A 169 -19.08 -10.06 -10.33
CA ASN A 169 -18.22 -11.20 -10.65
C ASN A 169 -17.69 -11.97 -9.42
N ILE A 170 -18.16 -11.66 -8.21
CA ILE A 170 -17.82 -12.36 -6.95
C ILE A 170 -18.83 -13.46 -6.54
N GLY A 171 -19.84 -13.75 -7.37
CA GLY A 171 -20.83 -14.80 -7.12
C GLY A 171 -22.21 -14.26 -6.71
N LYS A 172 -23.09 -15.13 -6.20
CA LYS A 172 -24.43 -14.73 -5.73
C LYS A 172 -24.32 -13.92 -4.44
N PHE A 173 -25.35 -13.11 -4.16
CA PHE A 173 -25.40 -12.18 -3.02
C PHE A 173 -25.02 -12.81 -1.68
N ASP A 174 -25.46 -14.04 -1.43
CA ASP A 174 -25.20 -14.77 -0.16
C ASP A 174 -23.78 -15.37 -0.08
N ASP A 175 -23.04 -15.42 -1.20
CA ASP A 175 -21.67 -15.96 -1.30
C ASP A 175 -20.62 -14.85 -1.55
N ALA A 176 -21.06 -13.58 -1.59
CA ALA A 176 -20.19 -12.45 -1.85
C ALA A 176 -19.11 -12.36 -0.77
N SER A 177 -17.85 -12.46 -1.19
CA SER A 177 -16.71 -12.39 -0.30
C SER A 177 -15.51 -11.73 -0.98
N THR A 178 -14.55 -11.27 -0.17
CA THR A 178 -13.20 -10.96 -0.68
C THR A 178 -12.63 -12.17 -1.42
N GLN A 179 -11.58 -12.00 -2.20
CA GLN A 179 -10.93 -13.11 -2.91
C GLN A 179 -9.46 -13.13 -2.53
N ASP A 180 -8.83 -14.29 -2.68
CA ASP A 180 -7.38 -14.38 -2.52
C ASP A 180 -6.69 -13.41 -3.48
N VAL A 181 -5.64 -12.75 -2.99
CA VAL A 181 -4.89 -11.80 -3.80
C VAL A 181 -4.15 -12.49 -4.95
N GLY A 182 -3.94 -11.77 -6.05
CA GLY A 182 -3.17 -12.28 -7.19
C GLY A 182 -3.90 -13.26 -8.11
N LEU A 183 -5.23 -13.43 -7.97
CA LEU A 183 -6.03 -14.28 -8.86
C LEU A 183 -6.47 -13.62 -10.18
N LYS A 184 -6.52 -12.28 -10.22
CA LYS A 184 -6.77 -11.52 -11.46
C LYS A 184 -5.46 -11.17 -12.16
N SER A 185 -5.52 -10.95 -13.46
CA SER A 185 -4.32 -10.69 -14.25
C SER A 185 -3.61 -9.42 -13.76
N GLN A 186 -2.30 -9.54 -13.52
CA GLN A 186 -1.42 -8.40 -13.29
C GLN A 186 -0.54 -8.26 -14.54
N ILE A 187 -0.62 -7.14 -15.25
CA ILE A 187 0.31 -6.90 -16.36
C ILE A 187 1.62 -6.43 -15.75
N ASN A 188 2.65 -7.28 -15.86
CA ASN A 188 4.03 -6.96 -15.51
C ASN A 188 4.59 -5.86 -16.40
#